data_AF-F0IEX4-F1
#
_entry.id   AF-F0IEX4-F1
#
_cell.length_a   1.000
_cell.length_b   1.000
_cell.length_c   1.000
_cell.angle_alpha   90.00
_cell.angle_beta   90.00
_cell.angle_gamma   90.00
#
_symmetry.space_group_name_H-M   'P 1'
#
loop_
_entity.id
_entity.type
_entity.pdbx_description
1 polymer ?
#
loop_
_entity_poly.entity_id
_entity_poly.type
_entity_poly.pdbx_seq_one_letter_code
_entity_poly.pdbx_strand_id
1 'polypeptide(L)'
;MKHFLIPFLFFCITIVAQNTANKIEKYRIDPELTYPFEKPLLGKVKRVHTAHYSIAVTVLKDTIKREHFDENYTYGFDERGNEIEFIKYTKERNIKHKEVKKYDERDSLLYSKKNVLTTKNGTHIEENFYSYNDKGLLTEKKSYEEDPNTGITHKKELYKYNNDQRIIENSYYSNDFLKRRILYWYDNKGNLLRELTYFDNEPSIDTEYEYNHIGNLIKKTENYVNEYVESVVELYKYDAKNRLILITRGEGILKDILFKNVYKNNLLIESYDDRDDEELHIFYSYKNKKLINKVISESFFNGCYYDYIKEKILYDEKGRIKKSFDYKQNKIERTYTYYYDNKDRVIKTELLYIGDKKEYWIDNYDTAGNLIETIYKNDDYRDKDSYTYDNNNNLLSKITYKGNKAIEKTFYTYDEYQNITKIEKQYNGTTDIYERTFTYYE
;
A
#
# COMPACT_ATOMS: atom_id res chain seq x y z
N MET A 1 18.45 -17.53 -7.34
CA MET A 1 18.52 -16.35 -6.45
C MET A 1 17.85 -15.20 -7.17
N LYS A 2 16.66 -14.80 -6.72
CA LYS A 2 15.91 -13.68 -7.30
C LYS A 2 16.67 -12.39 -7.01
N HIS A 3 17.20 -11.75 -8.05
CA HIS A 3 17.72 -10.39 -7.92
C HIS A 3 16.53 -9.47 -7.70
N PHE A 4 16.32 -9.05 -6.46
CA PHE A 4 15.55 -7.85 -6.15
C PHE A 4 16.35 -6.67 -6.75
N LEU A 5 16.03 -6.31 -7.99
CA LEU A 5 16.21 -4.95 -8.46
C LEU A 5 15.27 -4.11 -7.60
N ILE A 6 15.82 -3.50 -6.56
CA ILE A 6 15.16 -2.40 -5.85
C ILE A 6 14.90 -1.33 -6.93
N PRO A 7 13.65 -1.03 -7.29
CA PRO A 7 13.39 0.14 -8.10
C PRO A 7 13.63 1.32 -7.16
N PHE A 8 14.78 1.99 -7.32
CA PHE A 8 14.96 3.31 -6.75
C PHE A 8 13.79 4.15 -7.26
N LEU A 9 12.94 4.57 -6.33
CA LEU A 9 11.84 5.51 -6.55
C LEU A 9 12.32 6.60 -7.51
N PHE A 10 11.77 6.60 -8.72
CA PHE A 10 11.82 7.76 -9.58
C PHE A 10 11.19 8.91 -8.78
N PHE A 11 12.00 9.91 -8.41
CA PHE A 11 11.47 11.24 -8.17
C PHE A 11 10.92 11.73 -9.51
N CYS A 12 9.68 11.36 -9.81
CA CYS A 12 8.88 12.08 -10.78
C CYS A 12 8.72 13.49 -10.23
N ILE A 13 9.52 14.42 -10.73
CA ILE A 13 9.19 15.84 -10.63
C ILE A 13 7.84 15.97 -11.33
N THR A 14 6.81 16.14 -10.53
CA THR A 14 5.44 16.40 -10.97
C THR A 14 5.45 17.73 -11.72
N ILE A 15 5.59 17.67 -13.05
CA ILE A 15 5.13 18.76 -13.89
C ILE A 15 3.61 18.67 -13.86
N VAL A 16 3.02 19.48 -12.99
CA VAL A 16 1.58 19.70 -12.88
C VAL A 16 1.12 20.32 -14.19
N ALA A 17 0.66 19.49 -15.12
CA ALA A 17 -0.20 19.95 -16.20
C ALA A 17 -1.61 20.11 -15.62
N GLN A 18 -2.07 21.36 -15.57
CA GLN A 18 -3.46 21.71 -15.27
C GLN A 18 -4.37 21.07 -16.32
N ASN A 19 -5.15 20.06 -15.91
CA ASN A 19 -6.46 19.81 -16.47
C ASN A 19 -7.46 19.67 -15.32
N THR A 20 -8.09 20.80 -15.00
CA THR A 20 -9.20 20.93 -14.08
C THR A 20 -10.48 20.43 -14.74
N ALA A 21 -10.86 19.17 -14.49
CA ALA A 21 -12.22 18.65 -14.33
C ALA A 21 -12.17 17.11 -14.38
N ASN A 22 -12.79 16.44 -13.39
CA ASN A 22 -12.85 14.98 -13.14
C ASN A 22 -11.80 14.39 -12.19
N LYS A 23 -11.64 15.00 -11.00
CA LYS A 23 -11.11 14.30 -9.83
C LYS A 23 -12.29 13.68 -9.07
N ILE A 24 -12.63 12.42 -9.35
CA ILE A 24 -13.54 11.65 -8.49
C ILE A 24 -12.74 10.45 -7.96
N GLU A 25 -12.01 10.66 -6.86
CA GLU A 25 -11.27 9.64 -6.08
C GLU A 25 -12.19 8.60 -5.40
N LYS A 26 -13.44 8.43 -5.89
CA LYS A 26 -14.46 7.59 -5.26
C LYS A 26 -14.50 6.17 -5.82
N TYR A 27 -14.08 5.97 -7.06
CA TYR A 27 -13.93 4.66 -7.68
C TYR A 27 -12.69 3.93 -7.16
N ARG A 28 -12.82 3.28 -6.00
CA ARG A 28 -11.74 2.47 -5.43
C ARG A 28 -11.79 1.06 -6.01
N ILE A 29 -10.67 0.64 -6.58
CA ILE A 29 -10.39 -0.75 -6.93
C ILE A 29 -9.40 -1.28 -5.89
N ASP A 30 -9.55 -2.55 -5.53
CA ASP A 30 -8.60 -3.26 -4.67
C ASP A 30 -7.16 -3.11 -5.22
N PRO A 31 -6.21 -2.52 -4.46
CA PRO A 31 -4.82 -2.36 -4.90
C PRO A 31 -4.19 -3.67 -5.39
N GLU A 32 -4.54 -4.81 -4.81
CA GLU A 32 -4.03 -6.13 -5.24
C GLU A 32 -4.48 -6.50 -6.66
N LEU A 33 -5.59 -5.93 -7.13
CA LEU A 33 -6.17 -6.14 -8.45
C LEU A 33 -5.92 -4.96 -9.40
N THR A 34 -5.22 -3.92 -8.94
CA THR A 34 -4.93 -2.76 -9.78
C THR A 34 -3.93 -3.09 -10.87
N TYR A 35 -3.02 -4.05 -10.68
CA TYR A 35 -2.11 -4.44 -11.75
C TYR A 35 -2.88 -5.08 -12.93
N PRO A 36 -2.61 -4.71 -14.20
CA PRO A 36 -1.64 -3.71 -14.68
C PRO A 36 -2.20 -2.29 -14.90
N PHE A 37 -3.41 -2.02 -14.43
CA PHE A 37 -4.12 -0.74 -14.54
C PHE A 37 -4.04 0.10 -13.24
N GLU A 38 -2.87 0.72 -13.01
CA GLU A 38 -2.57 1.45 -11.76
C GLU A 38 -3.26 2.82 -11.66
N LYS A 39 -3.76 3.36 -12.78
CA LYS A 39 -4.44 4.67 -12.79
C LYS A 39 -5.86 4.54 -12.22
N PRO A 40 -6.34 5.54 -11.47
CA PRO A 40 -7.73 5.58 -11.01
C PRO A 40 -8.70 5.64 -12.18
N LEU A 41 -9.94 5.20 -11.96
CA LEU A 41 -10.99 5.29 -12.96
C LEU A 41 -11.46 6.74 -13.14
N LEU A 42 -11.62 7.15 -14.40
CA LEU A 42 -12.09 8.46 -14.80
C LEU A 42 -13.51 8.36 -15.38
N GLY A 43 -14.27 9.46 -15.27
CA GLY A 43 -15.68 9.50 -15.70
C GLY A 43 -16.64 8.84 -14.70
N LYS A 44 -17.95 8.97 -14.97
CA LYS A 44 -19.00 8.38 -14.12
C LYS A 44 -19.16 6.89 -14.43
N VAL A 45 -18.21 6.06 -14.01
CA VAL A 45 -18.21 4.62 -14.30
C VAL A 45 -19.39 3.95 -13.58
N LYS A 46 -20.23 3.26 -14.34
CA LYS A 46 -21.29 2.38 -13.84
C LYS A 46 -20.77 0.96 -13.63
N ARG A 47 -19.95 0.47 -14.57
CA ARG A 47 -19.40 -0.88 -14.53
C ARG A 47 -18.06 -0.93 -15.25
N VAL A 48 -17.13 -1.72 -14.72
CA VAL A 48 -15.91 -2.12 -15.42
C VAL A 48 -15.73 -3.63 -15.31
N HIS A 49 -15.56 -4.29 -16.46
CA HIS A 49 -15.16 -5.69 -16.54
C HIS A 49 -13.70 -5.74 -16.95
N THR A 50 -12.87 -6.45 -16.17
CA THR A 50 -11.45 -6.65 -16.46
C THR A 50 -11.19 -8.10 -16.82
N ALA A 51 -10.56 -8.33 -17.97
CA ALA A 51 -10.22 -9.63 -18.50
C ALA A 51 -8.72 -9.74 -18.79
N HIS A 52 -8.07 -10.75 -18.23
CA HIS A 52 -6.67 -11.08 -18.42
C HIS A 52 -6.59 -12.43 -19.16
N TYR A 53 -5.85 -12.49 -20.26
CA TYR A 53 -5.60 -13.73 -21.00
C TYR A 53 -4.34 -13.66 -21.85
N SER A 54 -3.72 -14.81 -22.13
CA SER A 54 -2.63 -14.92 -23.10
C SER A 54 -3.11 -15.53 -24.40
N ILE A 55 -2.40 -15.20 -25.48
CA ILE A 55 -2.50 -15.82 -26.78
C ILE A 55 -1.14 -16.43 -27.11
N ALA A 56 -1.12 -17.73 -27.37
CA ALA A 56 0.03 -18.44 -27.89
C ALA A 56 -0.28 -19.00 -29.29
N VAL A 57 0.59 -18.71 -30.25
CA VAL A 57 0.52 -19.30 -31.60
C VAL A 57 1.40 -20.54 -31.63
N THR A 58 0.78 -21.71 -31.74
CA THR A 58 1.53 -22.97 -31.85
C THR A 58 1.84 -23.28 -33.31
N VAL A 59 3.13 -23.22 -33.68
CA VAL A 59 3.64 -23.44 -35.05
C VAL A 59 3.31 -24.83 -35.61
N LEU A 60 3.02 -25.81 -34.77
CA LEU A 60 2.80 -27.20 -35.18
C LEU A 60 1.39 -27.51 -35.71
N LYS A 61 0.40 -26.61 -35.58
CA LYS A 61 -1.01 -26.91 -35.94
C LYS A 61 -1.84 -25.75 -36.52
N ASP A 62 -1.26 -24.57 -36.79
CA ASP A 62 -2.01 -23.35 -37.18
C ASP A 62 -3.21 -23.04 -36.25
N THR A 63 -3.13 -23.43 -34.97
CA THR A 63 -4.16 -23.17 -33.97
C THR A 63 -3.72 -22.05 -33.01
N ILE A 64 -4.61 -21.07 -32.83
CA ILE A 64 -4.48 -20.01 -31.83
C ILE A 64 -5.09 -20.54 -30.52
N LYS A 65 -4.26 -20.68 -29.47
CA LYS A 65 -4.75 -21.04 -28.14
C LYS A 65 -4.87 -19.78 -27.28
N ARG A 66 -6.06 -19.54 -26.74
CA ARG A 66 -6.33 -18.50 -25.75
C ARG A 66 -6.35 -19.13 -24.36
N GLU A 67 -5.52 -18.64 -23.45
CA GLU A 67 -5.48 -19.10 -22.06
C GLU A 67 -5.88 -17.95 -21.14
N HIS A 68 -6.96 -18.11 -20.37
CA HIS A 68 -7.39 -17.10 -19.41
C HIS A 68 -6.60 -17.23 -18.10
N PHE A 69 -6.36 -16.11 -17.43
CA PHE A 69 -5.72 -16.09 -16.11
C PHE A 69 -6.74 -16.14 -14.96
N ASP A 70 -6.28 -16.56 -13.78
CA ASP A 70 -7.08 -16.61 -12.55
C ASP A 70 -7.23 -15.22 -11.93
N GLU A 71 -7.82 -14.25 -12.64
CA GLU A 71 -7.84 -12.87 -12.16
C GLU A 71 -8.91 -11.99 -12.82
N ASN A 72 -9.80 -12.56 -13.64
CA ASN A 72 -10.86 -11.76 -14.25
C ASN A 72 -11.82 -11.28 -13.17
N TYR A 73 -12.23 -10.02 -13.25
CA TYR A 73 -13.15 -9.44 -12.28
C TYR A 73 -14.09 -8.41 -12.88
N THR A 74 -15.11 -8.05 -12.13
CA THR A 74 -16.05 -6.98 -12.47
C THR A 74 -16.33 -6.15 -11.24
N TYR A 75 -16.29 -4.82 -11.41
CA TYR A 75 -16.82 -3.87 -10.45
C TYR A 75 -18.06 -3.20 -11.03
N GLY A 76 -19.08 -3.02 -10.19
CA GLY A 76 -20.25 -2.20 -10.44
C GLY A 76 -20.34 -1.08 -9.40
N PHE A 77 -20.72 0.11 -9.84
CA PHE A 77 -20.81 1.30 -9.00
C PHE A 77 -22.18 1.97 -9.12
N ASP A 78 -22.66 2.59 -8.04
CA ASP A 78 -23.80 3.50 -8.12
C ASP A 78 -23.41 4.85 -8.77
N GLU A 79 -24.39 5.72 -9.06
CA GLU A 79 -24.16 7.04 -9.67
C GLU A 79 -23.26 7.96 -8.84
N ARG A 80 -23.19 7.70 -7.54
CA ARG A 80 -22.33 8.44 -6.60
C ARG A 80 -20.93 7.86 -6.55
N GLY A 81 -20.65 6.75 -7.22
CA GLY A 81 -19.34 6.09 -7.28
C GLY A 81 -19.08 5.06 -6.17
N ASN A 82 -20.09 4.68 -5.38
CA ASN A 82 -19.93 3.63 -4.38
C ASN A 82 -19.91 2.25 -5.05
N GLU A 83 -19.01 1.37 -4.63
CA GLU A 83 -18.98 -0.02 -5.10
C GLU A 83 -20.22 -0.77 -4.60
N ILE A 84 -21.08 -1.21 -5.51
CA ILE A 84 -22.31 -1.95 -5.23
C ILE A 84 -22.24 -3.42 -5.64
N GLU A 85 -21.29 -3.79 -6.51
CA GLU A 85 -21.09 -5.16 -6.93
C GLU A 85 -19.62 -5.41 -7.21
N PHE A 86 -19.14 -6.56 -6.77
CA PHE A 86 -17.82 -7.06 -7.11
C PHE A 86 -17.88 -8.56 -7.42
N ILE A 87 -17.28 -8.97 -8.53
CA ILE A 87 -17.27 -10.38 -8.97
C ILE A 87 -15.84 -10.76 -9.36
N LYS A 88 -15.30 -11.86 -8.81
CA LYS A 88 -14.09 -12.54 -9.33
C LYS A 88 -14.50 -13.85 -10.02
N TYR A 89 -13.84 -14.18 -11.13
CA TYR A 89 -14.13 -15.38 -11.90
C TYR A 89 -12.99 -16.41 -11.81
N THR A 90 -13.31 -17.68 -12.05
CA THR A 90 -12.33 -18.74 -12.33
C THR A 90 -11.83 -18.64 -13.78
N LYS A 91 -10.79 -19.41 -14.13
CA LYS A 91 -10.33 -19.62 -15.51
C LYS A 91 -11.42 -20.06 -16.47
N GLU A 92 -12.35 -20.90 -16.01
CA GLU A 92 -13.52 -21.39 -16.76
C GLU A 92 -14.66 -20.36 -16.80
N ARG A 93 -14.43 -19.15 -16.26
CA ARG A 93 -15.37 -18.02 -16.20
C ARG A 93 -16.57 -18.25 -15.30
N ASN A 94 -16.49 -19.22 -14.38
CA ASN A 94 -17.46 -19.38 -13.30
C ASN A 94 -17.23 -18.32 -12.23
N ILE A 95 -18.29 -17.95 -11.49
CA ILE A 95 -18.17 -16.99 -10.38
C ILE A 95 -17.46 -17.67 -9.21
N LYS A 96 -16.27 -17.17 -8.85
CA LYS A 96 -15.49 -17.62 -7.68
C LYS A 96 -15.82 -16.81 -6.43
N HIS A 97 -16.08 -15.52 -6.62
CA HIS A 97 -16.42 -14.58 -5.56
C HIS A 97 -17.49 -13.64 -6.10
N LYS A 98 -18.55 -13.41 -5.33
CA LYS A 98 -19.49 -12.32 -5.59
C LYS A 98 -19.82 -11.57 -4.31
N GLU A 99 -19.59 -10.26 -4.32
CA GLU A 99 -20.00 -9.33 -3.28
C GLU A 99 -21.03 -8.34 -3.83
N VAL A 100 -22.06 -8.03 -3.06
CA VAL A 100 -23.08 -7.02 -3.36
C VAL A 100 -23.23 -6.12 -2.16
N LYS A 101 -23.30 -4.80 -2.37
CA LYS A 101 -23.39 -3.78 -1.33
C LYS A 101 -24.57 -2.83 -1.60
N LYS A 102 -25.15 -2.29 -0.53
CA LYS A 102 -26.19 -1.24 -0.60
C LYS A 102 -25.86 -0.14 0.40
N TYR A 103 -26.13 1.11 0.02
CA TYR A 103 -25.81 2.28 0.82
C TYR A 103 -27.05 3.16 1.03
N ASP A 104 -27.07 3.93 2.10
CA ASP A 104 -28.05 4.98 2.32
C ASP A 104 -27.72 6.25 1.48
N GLU A 105 -28.51 7.31 1.66
CA GLU A 105 -28.31 8.60 0.98
C GLU A 105 -27.01 9.32 1.40
N ARG A 106 -26.44 8.96 2.55
CA ARG A 106 -25.20 9.52 3.13
C ARG A 106 -23.96 8.68 2.80
N ASP A 107 -24.04 7.79 1.83
CA ASP A 107 -23.00 6.82 1.45
C ASP A 107 -22.61 5.84 2.58
N SER A 108 -23.47 5.65 3.58
CA SER A 108 -23.25 4.68 4.66
C SER A 108 -23.71 3.29 4.23
N LEU A 109 -22.85 2.27 4.39
CA LEU A 109 -23.15 0.89 4.00
C LEU A 109 -24.29 0.34 4.86
N LEU A 110 -25.41 -0.06 4.26
CA LEU A 110 -26.57 -0.64 4.95
C LEU A 110 -26.54 -2.17 4.94
N TYR A 111 -25.98 -2.74 3.89
CA TYR A 111 -25.99 -4.17 3.65
C TYR A 111 -24.81 -4.59 2.78
N SER A 112 -24.20 -5.74 3.10
CA SER A 112 -23.32 -6.44 2.19
C SER A 112 -23.60 -7.94 2.20
N LYS A 113 -23.47 -8.59 1.04
CA LYS A 113 -23.50 -10.05 0.91
C LYS A 113 -22.33 -10.51 0.07
N LYS A 114 -21.56 -11.43 0.60
CA LYS A 114 -20.39 -12.03 -0.03
C LYS A 114 -20.60 -13.54 -0.15
N ASN A 115 -20.33 -14.08 -1.32
CA ASN A 115 -20.38 -15.51 -1.62
C ASN A 115 -19.03 -15.91 -2.19
N VAL A 116 -18.39 -16.92 -1.61
CA VAL A 116 -17.06 -17.41 -2.02
C VAL A 116 -17.12 -18.90 -2.26
N LEU A 117 -16.71 -19.33 -3.46
CA LEU A 117 -16.57 -20.73 -3.80
C LEU A 117 -15.39 -21.35 -3.03
N THR A 118 -15.65 -22.42 -2.29
CA THR A 118 -14.64 -23.14 -1.50
C THR A 118 -14.06 -24.33 -2.26
N THR A 119 -12.92 -24.84 -1.79
CA THR A 119 -12.19 -25.96 -2.42
C THR A 119 -12.95 -27.29 -2.45
N LYS A 120 -13.99 -27.45 -1.62
CA LYS A 120 -14.85 -28.65 -1.56
C LYS A 120 -16.16 -28.50 -2.35
N ASN A 121 -16.24 -27.55 -3.28
CA ASN A 121 -17.46 -27.20 -4.03
C ASN A 121 -18.64 -26.69 -3.17
N GLY A 122 -18.41 -26.36 -1.90
CA GLY A 122 -19.37 -25.61 -1.08
C GLY A 122 -19.22 -24.10 -1.30
N THR A 123 -20.24 -23.32 -0.97
CA THR A 123 -20.18 -21.85 -1.00
C THR A 123 -20.16 -21.32 0.42
N HIS A 124 -19.16 -20.54 0.76
CA HIS A 124 -19.13 -19.76 1.99
C HIS A 124 -19.93 -18.46 1.76
N ILE A 125 -20.88 -18.17 2.63
CA ILE A 125 -21.76 -17.00 2.52
C ILE A 125 -21.58 -16.13 3.75
N GLU A 126 -21.37 -14.84 3.55
CA GLU A 126 -21.33 -13.84 4.61
C GLU A 126 -22.33 -12.72 4.27
N GLU A 127 -23.35 -12.53 5.10
CA GLU A 127 -24.31 -11.43 4.98
C GLU A 127 -24.19 -10.49 6.18
N ASN A 128 -24.01 -9.20 5.93
CA ASN A 128 -23.90 -8.18 6.95
C ASN A 128 -24.98 -7.12 6.80
N PHE A 129 -25.54 -6.68 7.92
CA PHE A 129 -26.53 -5.60 8.03
C PHE A 129 -26.02 -4.55 9.00
N TYR A 130 -26.23 -3.28 8.66
CA TYR A 130 -25.70 -2.16 9.41
C TYR A 130 -26.82 -1.16 9.71
N SER A 131 -26.91 -0.74 10.97
CA SER A 131 -27.86 0.29 11.41
C SER A 131 -27.11 1.49 11.97
N TYR A 132 -27.64 2.68 11.72
CA TYR A 132 -27.02 3.94 12.14
C TYR A 132 -28.04 4.79 12.90
N ASN A 133 -27.56 5.64 13.79
CA ASN A 133 -28.40 6.67 14.39
C ASN A 133 -28.58 7.87 13.43
N ASP A 134 -29.39 8.85 13.86
CA ASP A 134 -29.69 10.06 13.08
C ASP A 134 -28.43 10.90 12.77
N LYS A 135 -27.38 10.77 13.59
CA LYS A 135 -26.08 11.43 13.40
C LYS A 135 -25.14 10.67 12.45
N GLY A 136 -25.55 9.51 11.94
CA GLY A 136 -24.77 8.69 11.01
C GLY A 136 -23.73 7.77 11.69
N LEU A 137 -23.81 7.56 13.01
CA LEU A 137 -22.92 6.66 13.74
C LEU A 137 -23.50 5.25 13.76
N LEU A 138 -22.66 4.24 13.52
CA LEU A 138 -23.04 2.83 13.51
C LEU A 138 -23.54 2.41 14.90
N THR A 139 -24.77 1.93 15.02
CA THR A 139 -25.38 1.47 16.28
C THR A 139 -25.45 -0.05 16.38
N GLU A 140 -25.56 -0.74 15.26
CA GLU A 140 -25.64 -2.20 15.20
C GLU A 140 -25.00 -2.73 13.91
N LYS A 141 -24.22 -3.80 14.05
CA LYS A 141 -23.79 -4.66 12.94
C LYS A 141 -24.28 -6.09 13.21
N LYS A 142 -25.04 -6.68 12.29
CA LYS A 142 -25.41 -8.10 12.33
C LYS A 142 -24.71 -8.81 11.20
N SER A 143 -24.14 -9.99 11.47
CA SER A 143 -23.53 -10.84 10.44
C SER A 143 -24.04 -12.27 10.52
N TYR A 144 -24.29 -12.86 9.36
CA TYR A 144 -24.68 -14.25 9.17
C TYR A 144 -23.62 -14.90 8.30
N GLU A 145 -22.93 -15.88 8.86
CA GLU A 145 -21.85 -16.59 8.18
C GLU A 145 -22.26 -18.05 8.04
N GLU A 146 -22.39 -18.54 6.81
CA GLU A 146 -22.65 -19.93 6.49
C GLU A 146 -21.38 -20.53 5.90
N ASP A 147 -20.71 -21.39 6.67
CA ASP A 147 -19.58 -22.17 6.19
C ASP A 147 -19.99 -23.63 5.96
N PRO A 148 -19.64 -24.23 4.81
CA PRO A 148 -19.94 -25.63 4.54
C PRO A 148 -19.37 -26.63 5.56
N ASN A 149 -18.32 -26.25 6.30
CA ASN A 149 -17.64 -27.11 7.27
C ASN A 149 -18.05 -26.83 8.72
N THR A 150 -18.26 -25.56 9.09
CA THR A 150 -18.56 -25.19 10.49
C THR A 150 -20.04 -24.87 10.74
N GLY A 151 -20.86 -24.82 9.70
CA GLY A 151 -22.28 -24.50 9.80
C GLY A 151 -22.54 -23.00 9.85
N ILE A 152 -23.71 -22.64 10.39
CA ILE A 152 -24.18 -21.25 10.42
C ILE A 152 -23.77 -20.59 11.75
N THR A 153 -23.16 -19.41 11.65
CA THR A 153 -22.81 -18.57 12.79
C THR A 153 -23.49 -17.22 12.66
N HIS A 154 -24.11 -16.78 13.75
CA HIS A 154 -24.70 -15.45 13.87
C HIS A 154 -23.80 -14.60 14.76
N LYS A 155 -23.46 -13.39 14.31
CA LYS A 155 -22.74 -12.43 15.14
C LYS A 155 -23.50 -11.12 15.17
N LYS A 156 -23.40 -10.42 16.28
CA LYS A 156 -24.04 -9.13 16.48
C LYS A 156 -23.13 -8.23 17.30
N GLU A 157 -22.86 -7.03 16.78
CA GLU A 157 -22.19 -5.97 17.50
C GLU A 157 -23.15 -4.81 17.75
N LEU A 158 -23.10 -4.26 18.96
CA LEU A 158 -23.86 -3.09 19.39
C LEU A 158 -22.90 -2.00 19.85
N TYR A 159 -23.22 -0.77 19.50
CA TYR A 159 -22.44 0.41 19.87
C TYR A 159 -23.34 1.44 20.54
N LYS A 160 -22.92 1.92 21.71
CA LYS A 160 -23.60 3.03 22.41
C LYS A 160 -22.68 4.23 22.46
N TYR A 161 -23.27 5.41 22.35
CA TYR A 161 -22.55 6.67 22.31
C TYR A 161 -23.04 7.61 23.40
N ASN A 162 -22.15 8.47 23.89
CA ASN A 162 -22.54 9.62 24.70
C ASN A 162 -23.04 10.79 23.83
N ASN A 163 -23.43 11.89 24.48
CA ASN A 163 -23.92 13.10 23.81
C ASN A 163 -22.89 13.73 22.85
N ASP A 164 -21.60 13.56 23.17
CA ASP A 164 -20.45 14.02 22.37
C ASP A 164 -20.10 13.06 21.22
N GLN A 165 -20.93 12.04 20.95
CA GLN A 165 -20.76 11.09 19.85
C GLN A 165 -19.54 10.16 20.00
N ARG A 166 -19.01 9.99 21.22
CA ARG A 166 -17.95 9.02 21.52
C ARG A 166 -18.55 7.69 21.97
N ILE A 167 -17.97 6.58 21.55
CA ILE A 167 -18.41 5.24 21.93
C ILE A 167 -18.18 5.06 23.43
N ILE A 168 -19.22 4.71 24.20
CA ILE A 168 -19.10 4.41 25.64
C ILE A 168 -19.22 2.93 25.93
N GLU A 169 -19.77 2.15 24.99
CA GLU A 169 -19.90 0.71 25.11
C GLU A 169 -19.88 0.05 23.71
N ASN A 170 -19.13 -1.04 23.58
CA ASN A 170 -19.23 -1.99 22.47
C ASN A 170 -19.53 -3.38 23.03
N SER A 171 -20.57 -4.03 22.51
CA SER A 171 -20.93 -5.39 22.91
C SER A 171 -20.96 -6.30 21.69
N TYR A 172 -20.26 -7.44 21.75
CA TYR A 172 -20.18 -8.45 20.70
C TYR A 172 -20.82 -9.76 21.18
N TYR A 173 -21.78 -10.24 20.40
CA TYR A 173 -22.52 -11.46 20.61
C TYR A 173 -22.19 -12.46 19.52
N SER A 174 -22.10 -13.74 19.89
CA SER A 174 -22.04 -14.86 18.97
C SER A 174 -23.15 -15.85 19.31
N ASN A 175 -23.98 -16.19 18.33
CA ASN A 175 -25.17 -17.02 18.49
C ASN A 175 -26.05 -16.55 19.66
N ASP A 176 -26.28 -15.24 19.74
CA ASP A 176 -27.03 -14.53 20.79
C ASP A 176 -26.42 -14.56 22.21
N PHE A 177 -25.25 -15.17 22.39
CA PHE A 177 -24.50 -15.11 23.65
C PHE A 177 -23.51 -13.96 23.66
N LEU A 178 -23.52 -13.15 24.72
CA LEU A 178 -22.55 -12.05 24.90
C LEU A 178 -21.15 -12.64 25.12
N LYS A 179 -20.24 -12.38 24.17
CA LYS A 179 -18.87 -12.89 24.18
C LYS A 179 -17.86 -11.85 24.62
N ARG A 180 -18.06 -10.60 24.22
CA ARG A 180 -17.19 -9.49 24.62
C ARG A 180 -18.02 -8.25 24.90
N ARG A 181 -17.71 -7.54 25.97
CA ARG A 181 -18.22 -6.19 26.23
C ARG A 181 -17.05 -5.28 26.58
N ILE A 182 -16.96 -4.12 25.95
CA ILE A 182 -15.94 -3.11 26.24
C ILE A 182 -16.65 -1.84 26.68
N LEU A 183 -16.24 -1.28 27.81
CA LEU A 183 -16.70 0.00 28.33
C LEU A 183 -15.59 1.04 28.15
N TYR A 184 -15.96 2.26 27.77
CA TYR A 184 -15.01 3.34 27.52
C TYR A 184 -15.35 4.56 28.37
N TRP A 185 -14.32 5.19 28.93
CA TRP A 185 -14.43 6.44 29.68
C TRP A 185 -13.49 7.48 29.10
N TYR A 186 -13.93 8.73 29.10
CA TYR A 186 -13.18 9.84 28.53
C TYR A 186 -12.98 10.94 29.55
N ASP A 187 -11.90 11.69 29.41
CA ASP A 187 -11.72 12.95 30.13
C ASP A 187 -12.62 14.06 29.54
N ASN A 188 -12.59 15.24 30.16
CA ASN A 188 -13.37 16.40 29.73
C ASN A 188 -12.92 17.02 28.39
N LYS A 189 -11.71 16.67 27.90
CA LYS A 189 -11.21 17.07 26.59
C LYS A 189 -11.59 16.06 25.50
N GLY A 190 -12.05 14.87 25.89
CA GLY A 190 -12.42 13.79 25.00
C GLY A 190 -11.33 12.75 24.74
N ASN A 191 -10.24 12.77 25.50
CA ASN A 191 -9.22 11.72 25.44
C ASN A 191 -9.73 10.46 26.16
N LEU A 192 -9.42 9.28 25.64
CA LEU A 192 -9.80 8.00 26.25
C LEU A 192 -9.04 7.84 27.56
N LEU A 193 -9.71 7.83 28.71
CA LEU A 193 -9.10 7.69 30.03
C LEU A 193 -8.89 6.22 30.40
N ARG A 194 -9.86 5.38 30.05
CA ARG A 194 -9.91 3.97 30.44
C ARG A 194 -10.75 3.16 29.47
N GLU A 195 -10.37 1.92 29.25
CA GLU A 195 -11.21 0.89 28.64
C GLU A 195 -11.22 -0.37 29.51
N LEU A 196 -12.39 -0.99 29.68
CA LEU A 196 -12.53 -2.21 30.45
C LEU A 196 -13.20 -3.27 29.58
N THR A 197 -12.45 -4.33 29.30
CA THR A 197 -12.88 -5.46 28.48
C THR A 197 -13.36 -6.60 29.37
N TYR A 198 -14.57 -7.06 29.08
CA TYR A 198 -15.16 -8.27 29.64
C TYR A 198 -15.20 -9.36 28.57
N PHE A 199 -14.78 -10.58 28.91
CA PHE A 199 -15.01 -11.78 28.11
C PHE A 199 -15.97 -12.71 28.84
N ASP A 200 -17.01 -13.19 28.14
CA ASP A 200 -18.07 -14.03 28.72
C ASP A 200 -18.62 -13.47 30.06
N ASN A 201 -18.77 -12.13 30.13
CA ASN A 201 -19.20 -11.34 31.29
C ASN A 201 -18.20 -11.19 32.45
N GLU A 202 -17.00 -11.74 32.35
CA GLU A 202 -15.94 -11.59 33.35
C GLU A 202 -14.94 -10.49 32.95
N PRO A 203 -14.55 -9.58 33.85
CA PRO A 203 -13.55 -8.56 33.54
C PRO A 203 -12.21 -9.25 33.22
N SER A 204 -11.57 -8.87 32.13
CA SER A 204 -10.37 -9.51 31.63
C SER A 204 -9.19 -8.55 31.53
N ILE A 205 -9.39 -7.43 30.84
CA ILE A 205 -8.33 -6.44 30.60
C ILE A 205 -8.86 -5.06 30.98
N ASP A 206 -8.14 -4.38 31.87
CA ASP A 206 -8.41 -3.01 32.28
C ASP A 206 -7.25 -2.12 31.87
N THR A 207 -7.48 -1.28 30.87
CA THR A 207 -6.44 -0.40 30.33
C THR A 207 -6.70 1.04 30.72
N GLU A 208 -5.70 1.68 31.31
CA GLU A 208 -5.73 3.09 31.70
C GLU A 208 -4.75 3.91 30.85
N TYR A 209 -5.14 5.15 30.58
CA TYR A 209 -4.39 6.07 29.72
C TYR A 209 -4.21 7.41 30.43
N GLU A 210 -2.98 7.92 30.44
CA GLU A 210 -2.64 9.22 31.00
C GLU A 210 -2.11 10.15 29.91
N TYR A 211 -2.50 11.42 29.97
CA TYR A 211 -2.13 12.42 28.96
C TYR A 211 -1.44 13.62 29.59
N ASN A 212 -0.53 14.26 28.84
CA ASN A 212 -0.02 15.55 29.23
C ASN A 212 -1.06 16.68 28.99
N HIS A 213 -0.74 17.90 29.43
CA HIS A 213 -1.66 19.04 29.35
C HIS A 213 -2.11 19.42 27.92
N ILE A 214 -1.34 19.08 26.89
CA ILE A 214 -1.65 19.31 25.48
C ILE A 214 -2.35 18.13 24.79
N GLY A 215 -2.58 17.01 25.49
CA GLY A 215 -3.35 15.87 24.99
C GLY A 215 -2.53 14.76 24.34
N ASN A 216 -1.20 14.69 24.53
CA ASN A 216 -0.46 13.50 24.13
C ASN A 216 -0.53 12.42 25.20
N LEU A 217 -0.67 11.16 24.78
CA LEU A 217 -0.53 9.99 25.64
C LEU A 217 0.89 9.95 26.24
N ILE A 218 1.01 9.88 27.56
CA ILE A 218 2.30 9.78 28.28
C ILE A 218 2.49 8.43 28.95
N LYS A 219 1.39 7.72 29.24
CA LYS A 219 1.42 6.40 29.86
C LYS A 219 0.19 5.61 29.48
N LYS A 220 0.38 4.32 29.20
CA LYS A 220 -0.65 3.32 29.00
C LYS A 220 -0.36 2.16 29.96
N THR A 221 -1.36 1.73 30.72
CA THR A 221 -1.23 0.60 31.66
C THR A 221 -2.31 -0.41 31.36
N GLU A 222 -1.93 -1.62 30.96
CA GLU A 222 -2.85 -2.75 30.74
C GLU A 222 -2.75 -3.70 31.93
N ASN A 223 -3.86 -3.88 32.65
CA ASN A 223 -3.96 -4.79 33.78
C ASN A 223 -4.79 -6.02 33.39
N TYR A 224 -4.19 -7.21 33.51
CA TYR A 224 -4.87 -8.48 33.28
C TYR A 224 -5.53 -8.94 34.58
N VAL A 225 -6.85 -8.86 34.66
CA VAL A 225 -7.61 -9.03 35.91
C VAL A 225 -7.66 -10.49 36.37
N ASN A 226 -7.70 -11.43 35.43
CA ASN A 226 -7.89 -12.86 35.68
C ASN A 226 -6.69 -13.74 35.32
N GLU A 227 -5.54 -13.14 35.02
CA GLU A 227 -4.32 -13.86 34.71
C GLU A 227 -3.24 -13.54 35.75
N TYR A 228 -2.39 -14.51 36.09
CA TYR A 228 -1.18 -14.27 36.90
C TYR A 228 -0.09 -13.61 36.05
N VAL A 229 -0.44 -12.53 35.34
CA VAL A 229 0.43 -11.79 34.42
C VAL A 229 0.61 -10.39 34.97
N GLU A 230 1.86 -9.92 34.99
CA GLU A 230 2.16 -8.55 35.43
C GLU A 230 1.52 -7.53 34.49
N SER A 231 1.09 -6.41 35.04
CA SER A 231 0.56 -5.29 34.25
C SER A 231 1.59 -4.80 33.24
N VAL A 232 1.18 -4.60 32.00
CA VAL A 232 2.04 -4.04 30.96
C VAL A 232 1.95 -2.52 31.02
N VAL A 233 3.07 -1.86 31.32
CA VAL A 233 3.15 -0.39 31.37
C VAL A 233 3.99 0.10 30.19
N GLU A 234 3.40 0.97 29.37
CA GLU A 234 4.11 1.69 28.32
C GLU A 234 4.20 3.17 28.64
N LEU A 235 5.39 3.75 28.49
CA LEU A 235 5.66 5.15 28.75
C LEU A 235 6.09 5.85 27.46
N TYR A 236 5.52 7.03 27.24
CA TYR A 236 5.67 7.80 26.01
C TYR A 236 6.34 9.14 26.33
N LYS A 237 7.38 9.50 25.59
CA LYS A 237 8.06 10.80 25.74
C LYS A 237 8.09 11.58 24.44
N TYR A 238 7.97 12.89 24.60
CA TYR A 238 7.95 13.85 23.50
C TYR A 238 9.04 14.89 23.71
N ASP A 239 9.53 15.45 22.62
CA ASP A 239 10.40 16.62 22.68
C ASP A 239 9.61 17.94 22.78
N ALA A 240 10.33 19.05 22.90
CA ALA A 240 9.73 20.39 22.98
C ALA A 240 8.95 20.83 21.73
N LYS A 241 9.03 20.08 20.62
CA LYS A 241 8.27 20.33 19.38
C LYS A 241 7.10 19.37 19.22
N ASN A 242 6.74 18.67 20.29
CA ASN A 242 5.64 17.71 20.31
C ASN A 242 5.85 16.47 19.45
N ARG A 243 7.11 16.08 19.19
CA ARG A 243 7.42 14.87 18.42
C ARG A 243 7.65 13.72 19.39
N LEU A 244 7.05 12.56 19.12
CA LEU A 244 7.31 11.34 19.88
C LEU A 244 8.78 10.94 19.70
N ILE A 245 9.51 10.75 20.81
CA ILE A 245 10.94 10.44 20.83
C ILE A 245 11.29 9.14 21.56
N LEU A 246 10.39 8.60 22.38
CA LEU A 246 10.66 7.37 23.11
C LEU A 246 9.34 6.67 23.46
N ILE A 247 9.28 5.35 23.21
CA ILE A 247 8.32 4.44 23.83
C ILE A 247 9.13 3.37 24.55
N THR A 248 8.75 3.10 25.80
CA THR A 248 9.36 2.04 26.60
C THR A 248 8.29 1.19 27.27
N ARG A 249 8.52 -0.12 27.36
CA ARG A 249 7.63 -1.09 28.02
C ARG A 249 8.29 -1.63 29.30
N GLY A 250 7.51 -1.79 30.37
CA GLY A 250 7.97 -2.28 31.67
C GLY A 250 8.54 -1.20 32.60
N GLU A 251 8.84 -1.58 33.84
CA GLU A 251 9.42 -0.72 34.88
C GLU A 251 10.78 -1.22 35.38
N GLY A 252 11.58 -0.30 35.93
CA GLY A 252 12.87 -0.63 36.55
C GLY A 252 13.93 -1.13 35.57
N ILE A 253 14.53 -2.28 35.89
CA ILE A 253 15.66 -2.87 35.15
C ILE A 253 15.17 -3.66 33.92
N LEU A 254 13.90 -4.07 33.88
CA LEU A 254 13.26 -4.83 32.80
C LEU A 254 12.60 -3.91 31.75
N LYS A 255 13.19 -2.73 31.54
CA LYS A 255 12.60 -1.69 30.71
C LYS A 255 13.08 -1.81 29.28
N ASP A 256 12.20 -2.32 28.42
CA ASP A 256 12.46 -2.47 26.99
C ASP A 256 12.20 -1.14 26.29
N ILE A 257 13.08 -0.76 25.37
CA ILE A 257 12.84 0.35 24.45
C ILE A 257 12.13 -0.28 23.25
N LEU A 258 10.94 0.20 22.92
CA LEU A 258 10.22 -0.24 21.70
C LEU A 258 10.44 0.73 20.54
N PHE A 259 10.70 1.99 20.88
CA PHE A 259 10.84 3.06 19.90
C PHE A 259 11.73 4.16 20.46
N LYS A 260 12.66 4.68 19.66
CA LYS A 260 13.50 5.81 20.03
C LYS A 260 13.88 6.63 18.82
N ASN A 261 13.61 7.93 18.89
CA ASN A 261 14.07 8.91 17.91
C ASN A 261 14.95 9.96 18.58
N VAL A 262 16.13 10.21 18.01
CA VAL A 262 17.03 11.27 18.46
C VAL A 262 17.12 12.34 17.39
N TYR A 263 16.94 13.59 17.80
CA TYR A 263 17.02 14.74 16.90
C TYR A 263 18.14 15.68 17.31
N LYS A 264 18.84 16.23 16.31
CA LYS A 264 19.80 17.32 16.48
C LYS A 264 19.51 18.43 15.48
N ASN A 265 19.36 19.66 15.96
CA ASN A 265 19.01 20.82 15.11
C ASN A 265 17.76 20.57 14.25
N ASN A 266 16.74 19.93 14.83
CA ASN A 266 15.49 19.53 14.17
C ASN A 266 15.61 18.42 13.09
N LEU A 267 16.78 17.82 12.90
CA LEU A 267 17.00 16.71 11.97
C LEU A 267 17.04 15.39 12.75
N LEU A 268 16.35 14.36 12.26
CA LEU A 268 16.38 13.01 12.84
C LEU A 268 17.76 12.42 12.59
N ILE A 269 18.51 12.04 13.63
CA ILE A 269 19.87 11.50 13.50
C ILE A 269 19.97 10.03 13.87
N GLU A 270 19.00 9.51 14.62
CA GLU A 270 18.90 8.11 15.04
C GLU A 270 17.42 7.75 15.15
N SER A 271 17.03 6.59 14.62
CA SER A 271 15.70 6.00 14.72
C SER A 271 15.85 4.52 15.05
N TYR A 272 15.24 4.08 16.13
CA TYR A 272 15.11 2.69 16.52
C TYR A 272 13.64 2.35 16.66
N ASP A 273 13.21 1.22 16.08
CA ASP A 273 11.83 0.74 16.10
C ASP A 273 11.81 -0.79 16.19
N ASP A 274 11.07 -1.31 17.16
CA ASP A 274 10.90 -2.73 17.45
C ASP A 274 9.43 -3.04 17.82
N ARG A 275 8.49 -2.35 17.17
CA ARG A 275 7.05 -2.50 17.44
C ARG A 275 6.39 -3.57 16.58
N ASP A 276 7.01 -3.96 15.47
CA ASP A 276 6.45 -4.85 14.45
C ASP A 276 7.25 -6.16 14.30
N ASP A 277 7.96 -6.58 15.36
CA ASP A 277 8.86 -7.76 15.37
C ASP A 277 9.99 -7.73 14.32
N GLU A 278 10.23 -6.56 13.72
CA GLU A 278 11.34 -6.26 12.80
C GLU A 278 12.22 -5.15 13.41
N GLU A 279 13.26 -5.54 14.16
CA GLU A 279 14.20 -4.60 14.76
C GLU A 279 14.92 -3.77 13.69
N LEU A 280 14.61 -2.47 13.63
CA LEU A 280 15.19 -1.55 12.67
C LEU A 280 15.92 -0.42 13.36
N HIS A 281 17.23 -0.32 13.13
CA HIS A 281 18.05 0.80 13.64
C HIS A 281 18.68 1.58 12.49
N ILE A 282 18.36 2.87 12.43
CA ILE A 282 18.81 3.77 11.37
C ILE A 282 19.55 4.97 11.95
N PHE A 283 20.77 5.21 11.44
CA PHE A 283 21.53 6.43 11.68
C PHE A 283 21.55 7.33 10.45
N TYR A 284 21.28 8.61 10.67
CA TYR A 284 21.26 9.62 9.61
C TYR A 284 22.35 10.66 9.85
N SER A 285 23.09 11.01 8.81
CA SER A 285 24.08 12.10 8.87
C SER A 285 23.74 13.19 7.85
N TYR A 286 23.89 14.44 8.26
CA TYR A 286 23.54 15.60 7.46
C TYR A 286 24.70 16.57 7.31
N LYS A 287 24.75 17.26 6.18
CA LYS A 287 25.59 18.45 5.95
C LYS A 287 24.72 19.56 5.38
N ASN A 288 24.75 20.75 5.97
CA ASN A 288 23.92 21.89 5.57
C ASN A 288 22.42 21.54 5.44
N LYS A 289 21.88 20.80 6.42
CA LYS A 289 20.50 20.27 6.45
C LYS A 289 20.13 19.28 5.34
N LYS A 290 21.07 18.82 4.50
CA LYS A 290 20.86 17.77 3.50
C LYS A 290 21.38 16.42 3.99
N LEU A 291 20.63 15.35 3.77
CA LEU A 291 21.02 13.98 4.14
C LEU A 291 22.20 13.54 3.26
N ILE A 292 23.32 13.19 3.88
CA ILE A 292 24.53 12.74 3.17
C ILE A 292 24.85 11.27 3.40
N ASN A 293 24.27 10.66 4.43
CA ASN A 293 24.56 9.29 4.82
C ASN A 293 23.38 8.69 5.58
N LYS A 294 23.03 7.44 5.26
CA LYS A 294 22.08 6.61 6.00
C LYS A 294 22.76 5.28 6.29
N VAL A 295 22.69 4.80 7.52
CA VAL A 295 23.17 3.46 7.91
C VAL A 295 21.98 2.72 8.50
N ILE A 296 21.61 1.58 7.93
CA ILE A 296 20.47 0.76 8.31
C ILE A 296 21.02 -0.56 8.86
N SER A 297 20.52 -1.02 9.99
CA SER A 297 20.81 -2.36 10.52
C SER A 297 19.51 -3.05 10.92
N GLU A 298 19.40 -4.34 10.56
CA GLU A 298 18.18 -5.16 10.65
C GLU A 298 18.34 -6.36 11.61
N SER A 299 19.38 -6.40 12.45
CA SER A 299 19.62 -7.50 13.39
C SER A 299 20.59 -7.07 14.50
N PHE A 300 20.07 -6.42 15.54
CA PHE A 300 20.89 -5.96 16.68
C PHE A 300 20.90 -7.02 17.78
N PHE A 301 21.87 -7.94 17.75
CA PHE A 301 22.02 -8.95 18.79
C PHE A 301 23.30 -8.71 19.61
N ASN A 302 23.22 -8.74 20.94
CA ASN A 302 24.37 -8.59 21.85
C ASN A 302 25.30 -7.39 21.58
N GLY A 303 24.74 -6.22 21.24
CA GLY A 303 25.52 -4.99 21.05
C GLY A 303 26.35 -4.96 19.75
N CYS A 304 26.09 -5.88 18.82
CA CYS A 304 26.82 -6.00 17.56
C CYS A 304 25.86 -5.92 16.37
N TYR A 305 26.23 -5.12 15.37
CA TYR A 305 25.50 -5.02 14.09
C TYR A 305 26.04 -6.07 13.13
N TYR A 306 25.24 -7.09 12.82
CA TYR A 306 25.67 -8.21 11.97
C TYR A 306 25.52 -7.92 10.48
N ASP A 307 24.47 -7.19 10.12
CA ASP A 307 24.25 -6.70 8.77
C ASP A 307 23.89 -5.21 8.80
N TYR A 308 24.59 -4.42 8.00
CA TYR A 308 24.19 -3.04 7.73
C TYR A 308 24.39 -2.66 6.27
N ILE A 309 23.40 -1.96 5.76
CA ILE A 309 23.44 -1.26 4.49
C ILE A 309 23.83 0.18 4.81
N LYS A 310 24.76 0.71 4.04
CA LYS A 310 25.12 2.13 4.13
C LYS A 310 24.90 2.79 2.77
N GLU A 311 24.22 3.90 2.80
CA GLU A 311 23.94 4.73 1.62
C GLU A 311 24.62 6.08 1.82
N LYS A 312 25.43 6.52 0.86
CA LYS A 312 26.02 7.87 0.88
C LYS A 312 25.49 8.68 -0.29
N ILE A 313 25.19 9.95 -0.06
CA ILE A 313 24.65 10.86 -1.08
C ILE A 313 25.53 12.10 -1.18
N LEU A 314 25.86 12.48 -2.41
CA LEU A 314 26.53 13.74 -2.74
C LEU A 314 25.62 14.57 -3.63
N TYR A 315 25.58 15.88 -3.38
CA TYR A 315 24.76 16.82 -4.13
C TYR A 315 25.62 17.74 -5.01
N ASP A 316 25.01 18.27 -6.06
CA ASP A 316 25.58 19.38 -6.82
C ASP A 316 25.27 20.75 -6.18
N GLU A 317 25.73 21.83 -6.81
CA GLU A 317 25.57 23.21 -6.34
C GLU A 317 24.10 23.66 -6.30
N LYS A 318 23.26 23.13 -7.20
CA LYS A 318 21.81 23.34 -7.21
C LYS A 318 21.08 22.52 -6.14
N GLY A 319 21.75 21.52 -5.56
CA GLY A 319 21.19 20.66 -4.54
C GLY A 319 20.52 19.39 -5.04
N ARG A 320 20.72 19.02 -6.30
CA ARG A 320 20.27 17.76 -6.89
C ARG A 320 21.27 16.65 -6.55
N ILE A 321 20.86 15.39 -6.59
CA ILE A 321 21.74 14.26 -6.27
C ILE A 321 22.78 14.13 -7.40
N LYS A 322 24.05 14.38 -7.09
CA LYS A 322 25.16 14.21 -8.04
C LYS A 322 25.66 12.77 -8.06
N LYS A 323 25.76 12.13 -6.88
CA LYS A 323 26.15 10.73 -6.73
C LYS A 323 25.44 10.07 -5.56
N SER A 324 25.18 8.78 -5.68
CA SER A 324 24.85 7.90 -4.56
C SER A 324 25.77 6.69 -4.53
N PHE A 325 25.94 6.10 -3.35
CA PHE A 325 26.81 4.96 -3.12
C PHE A 325 26.09 3.96 -2.25
N ASP A 326 26.04 2.71 -2.70
CA ASP A 326 25.51 1.61 -1.94
C ASP A 326 26.68 0.81 -1.39
N TYR A 327 26.68 0.62 -0.08
CA TYR A 327 27.70 -0.16 0.62
C TYR A 327 27.09 -1.41 1.22
N LYS A 328 27.82 -2.51 1.11
CA LYS A 328 27.60 -3.73 1.88
C LYS A 328 28.80 -3.96 2.79
N GLN A 329 28.56 -3.97 4.11
CA GLN A 329 29.62 -4.20 5.12
C GLN A 329 30.88 -3.35 4.86
N ASN A 330 30.70 -2.02 4.71
CA ASN A 330 31.73 -1.00 4.39
C ASN A 330 32.40 -1.06 3.02
N LYS A 331 32.08 -2.03 2.15
CA LYS A 331 32.59 -2.03 0.77
C LYS A 331 31.57 -1.38 -0.16
N ILE A 332 32.05 -0.47 -1.02
CA ILE A 332 31.21 0.09 -2.10
C ILE A 332 30.83 -1.06 -3.01
N GLU A 333 29.56 -1.37 -3.08
CA GLU A 333 29.01 -2.34 -4.02
C GLU A 333 28.68 -1.64 -5.34
N ARG A 334 28.08 -0.45 -5.26
CA ARG A 334 27.60 0.33 -6.40
C ARG A 334 27.82 1.82 -6.18
N THR A 335 28.20 2.51 -7.25
CA THR A 335 28.24 3.98 -7.30
C THR A 335 27.40 4.47 -8.46
N TYR A 336 26.42 5.32 -8.18
CA TYR A 336 25.62 6.00 -9.19
C TYR A 336 26.12 7.43 -9.36
N THR A 337 26.23 7.90 -10.60
CA THR A 337 26.51 9.31 -10.93
C THR A 337 25.44 9.82 -11.87
N TYR A 338 24.79 10.91 -11.49
CA TYR A 338 23.65 11.48 -12.22
C TYR A 338 24.05 12.76 -12.93
N TYR A 339 23.59 12.91 -14.17
CA TYR A 339 23.79 14.09 -15.00
C TYR A 339 22.44 14.64 -15.40
N TYR A 340 22.34 15.97 -15.44
CA TYR A 340 21.08 16.67 -15.62
C TYR A 340 21.14 17.65 -16.79
N ASP A 341 20.00 17.89 -17.41
CA ASP A 341 19.82 18.99 -18.35
C ASP A 341 19.55 20.33 -17.64
N ASN A 342 19.25 21.36 -18.44
CA ASN A 342 18.90 22.70 -17.97
C ASN A 342 17.52 22.80 -17.31
N LYS A 343 16.65 21.80 -17.49
CA LYS A 343 15.33 21.68 -16.85
C LYS A 343 15.39 20.79 -15.60
N ASP A 344 16.60 20.48 -15.11
CA ASP A 344 16.86 19.66 -13.92
C ASP A 344 16.36 18.20 -14.04
N ARG A 345 16.21 17.68 -15.27
CA ARG A 345 15.87 16.26 -15.55
C ARG A 345 17.13 15.43 -15.69
N VAL A 346 17.11 14.18 -15.21
CA VAL A 346 18.23 13.24 -15.38
C VAL A 346 18.32 12.84 -16.85
N ILE A 347 19.48 13.05 -17.47
CA ILE A 347 19.75 12.68 -18.88
C ILE A 347 20.75 11.55 -19.02
N LYS A 348 21.49 11.25 -17.95
CA LYS A 348 22.43 10.13 -17.91
C LYS A 348 22.62 9.68 -16.47
N THR A 349 22.69 8.37 -16.29
CA THR A 349 23.14 7.77 -15.04
C THR A 349 24.27 6.80 -15.33
N GLU A 350 25.39 6.94 -14.63
CA GLU A 350 26.49 5.98 -14.67
C GLU A 350 26.48 5.13 -13.41
N LEU A 351 26.54 3.82 -13.58
CA LEU A 351 26.61 2.84 -12.52
C LEU A 351 27.97 2.12 -12.57
N LEU A 352 28.74 2.24 -11.51
CA LEU A 352 30.01 1.54 -11.33
C LEU A 352 29.82 0.47 -10.25
N TYR A 353 30.09 -0.78 -10.62
CA TYR A 353 30.10 -1.91 -9.69
C TYR A 353 31.48 -2.11 -9.07
N ILE A 354 31.53 -2.88 -8.00
CA ILE A 354 32.78 -3.46 -7.51
C ILE A 354 33.44 -4.33 -8.62
N GLY A 355 34.73 -4.14 -8.86
CA GLY A 355 35.47 -4.84 -9.93
C GLY A 355 35.48 -4.13 -11.29
N ASP A 356 35.35 -2.80 -11.30
CA ASP A 356 35.50 -1.89 -12.46
C ASP A 356 34.51 -2.07 -13.62
N LYS A 357 33.52 -2.95 -13.47
CA LYS A 357 32.40 -3.03 -14.42
C LYS A 357 31.60 -1.72 -14.37
N LYS A 358 31.49 -1.06 -15.53
CA LYS A 358 30.74 0.18 -15.71
C LYS A 358 29.56 -0.04 -16.62
N GLU A 359 28.39 0.37 -16.16
CA GLU A 359 27.17 0.47 -16.94
C GLU A 359 26.75 1.93 -16.97
N TYR A 360 26.04 2.34 -18.02
CA TYR A 360 25.35 3.62 -17.97
C TYR A 360 24.13 3.60 -18.87
N TRP A 361 23.16 4.44 -18.53
CA TRP A 361 22.02 4.70 -19.39
C TRP A 361 21.85 6.18 -19.66
N ILE A 362 21.31 6.49 -20.84
CA ILE A 362 21.02 7.84 -21.32
C ILE A 362 19.52 7.96 -21.51
N ASP A 363 18.92 8.98 -20.91
CA ASP A 363 17.49 9.27 -20.98
C ASP A 363 17.27 10.45 -21.91
N ASN A 364 16.45 10.23 -22.95
CA ASN A 364 16.08 11.23 -23.95
C ASN A 364 14.62 11.64 -23.76
N TYR A 365 14.34 12.92 -23.93
CA TYR A 365 13.00 13.49 -23.73
C TYR A 365 12.53 14.26 -24.96
N ASP A 366 11.21 14.28 -25.19
CA ASP A 366 10.61 15.18 -26.15
C ASP A 366 10.56 16.64 -25.64
N THR A 367 9.96 17.52 -26.44
CA THR A 367 9.80 18.95 -26.12
C THR A 367 8.81 19.19 -24.99
N ALA A 368 7.78 18.34 -24.85
CA ALA A 368 6.78 18.38 -23.79
C ALA A 368 7.32 17.89 -22.43
N GLY A 369 8.39 17.10 -22.47
CA GLY A 369 9.09 16.58 -21.31
C GLY A 369 8.89 15.10 -21.04
N ASN A 370 8.25 14.36 -21.96
CA ASN A 370 8.06 12.93 -21.83
C ASN A 370 9.36 12.17 -22.15
N LEU A 371 9.65 11.11 -21.41
CA LEU A 371 10.78 10.21 -21.67
C LEU A 371 10.49 9.40 -22.94
N ILE A 372 11.24 9.60 -24.02
CA ILE A 372 11.01 8.92 -25.31
C ILE A 372 11.97 7.75 -25.54
N GLU A 373 13.13 7.74 -24.89
CA GLU A 373 14.11 6.67 -25.04
C GLU A 373 15.03 6.58 -23.83
N THR A 374 15.33 5.36 -23.39
CA THR A 374 16.42 5.06 -22.45
C THR A 374 17.39 4.11 -23.13
N ILE A 375 18.65 4.52 -23.34
CA ILE A 375 19.68 3.70 -23.99
C ILE A 375 20.60 3.12 -22.93
N TYR A 376 20.63 1.80 -22.78
CA TYR A 376 21.55 1.08 -21.88
C TYR A 376 22.83 0.71 -22.63
N LYS A 377 23.99 1.08 -22.09
CA LYS A 377 25.29 0.81 -22.70
C LYS A 377 26.13 -0.06 -21.78
N ASN A 378 26.17 -1.35 -22.12
CA ASN A 378 26.95 -2.39 -21.47
C ASN A 378 27.83 -3.06 -22.54
N ASP A 379 29.10 -2.69 -22.55
CA ASP A 379 30.28 -3.15 -23.33
C ASP A 379 30.17 -3.53 -24.82
N ASP A 380 29.04 -3.97 -25.38
CA ASP A 380 28.89 -4.27 -26.82
C ASP A 380 27.44 -4.23 -27.36
N TYR A 381 26.42 -3.98 -26.52
CA TYR A 381 25.01 -3.98 -26.95
C TYR A 381 24.34 -2.61 -26.74
N ARG A 382 23.57 -2.16 -27.75
CA ARG A 382 22.69 -0.99 -27.66
C ARG A 382 21.30 -1.44 -27.23
N ASP A 383 21.21 -1.98 -26.01
CA ASP A 383 19.91 -2.28 -25.43
C ASP A 383 19.20 -0.96 -25.16
N LYS A 384 17.91 -0.87 -25.42
CA LYS A 384 17.17 0.38 -25.21
C LYS A 384 15.69 0.14 -24.96
N ASP A 385 15.09 1.05 -24.22
CA ASP A 385 13.65 1.20 -24.15
C ASP A 385 13.23 2.39 -25.01
N SER A 386 12.17 2.24 -25.80
CA SER A 386 11.57 3.33 -26.56
C SER A 386 10.11 3.51 -26.17
N TYR A 387 9.69 4.76 -26.05
CA TYR A 387 8.37 5.15 -25.57
C TYR A 387 7.70 6.08 -26.59
N THR A 388 6.39 5.90 -26.79
CA THR A 388 5.59 6.78 -27.66
C THR A 388 4.34 7.25 -26.93
N TYR A 389 3.85 8.43 -27.29
CA TYR A 389 2.75 9.10 -26.60
C TYR A 389 1.71 9.63 -27.58
N ASP A 390 0.47 9.75 -27.13
CA ASP A 390 -0.57 10.50 -27.84
C ASP A 390 -0.48 12.02 -27.56
N ASN A 391 -1.38 12.80 -28.16
CA ASN A 391 -1.42 14.26 -27.98
C ASN A 391 -1.81 14.69 -26.55
N ASN A 392 -2.37 13.79 -25.74
CA ASN A 392 -2.70 14.03 -24.33
C ASN A 392 -1.56 13.60 -23.39
N ASN A 393 -0.40 13.21 -23.93
CA ASN A 393 0.74 12.65 -23.21
C ASN A 393 0.46 11.30 -22.54
N ASN A 394 -0.53 10.53 -23.02
CA ASN A 394 -0.70 9.15 -22.60
C ASN A 394 0.31 8.25 -23.31
N LEU A 395 0.91 7.31 -22.56
CA LEU A 395 1.86 6.35 -23.10
C LEU A 395 1.14 5.37 -24.04
N LEU A 396 1.47 5.37 -25.33
CA LEU A 396 0.89 4.47 -26.33
C LEU A 396 1.66 3.15 -26.45
N SER A 397 2.99 3.19 -26.33
CA SER A 397 3.80 1.98 -26.35
C SER A 397 5.12 2.12 -25.61
N LYS A 398 5.59 0.99 -25.06
CA LYS A 398 6.95 0.78 -24.55
C LYS A 398 7.55 -0.42 -25.28
N ILE A 399 8.71 -0.25 -25.92
CA ILE A 399 9.40 -1.34 -26.62
C ILE A 399 10.81 -1.49 -26.05
N THR A 400 11.13 -2.69 -25.56
CA THR A 400 12.46 -3.07 -25.09
C THR A 400 13.22 -3.76 -26.21
N TYR A 401 14.38 -3.24 -26.56
CA TYR A 401 15.29 -3.78 -27.55
C TYR A 401 16.52 -4.38 -26.90
N LYS A 402 16.92 -5.57 -27.35
CA LYS A 402 18.23 -6.16 -27.08
C LYS A 402 19.06 -6.14 -28.36
N GLY A 403 20.08 -5.31 -28.40
CA GLY A 403 20.70 -4.87 -29.66
C GLY A 403 19.66 -4.28 -30.62
N ASN A 404 19.60 -4.79 -31.86
CA ASN A 404 18.62 -4.31 -32.87
C ASN A 404 17.29 -5.08 -32.86
N LYS A 405 17.10 -6.02 -31.93
CA LYS A 405 15.91 -6.89 -31.87
C LYS A 405 14.98 -6.44 -30.75
N ALA A 406 13.72 -6.13 -31.09
CA ALA A 406 12.67 -5.94 -30.08
C ALA A 406 12.40 -7.27 -29.38
N ILE A 407 12.58 -7.31 -28.06
CA ILE A 407 12.38 -8.51 -27.22
C ILE A 407 11.09 -8.44 -26.40
N GLU A 408 10.62 -7.24 -26.08
CA GLU A 408 9.36 -7.00 -25.37
C GLU A 408 8.67 -5.78 -25.98
N LYS A 409 7.36 -5.86 -26.17
CA LYS A 409 6.54 -4.73 -26.62
C LYS A 409 5.29 -4.64 -25.76
N THR A 410 5.04 -3.48 -25.18
CA THR A 410 3.79 -3.17 -24.49
C THR A 410 3.05 -2.08 -25.24
N PHE A 411 1.78 -2.30 -25.54
CA PHE A 411 0.89 -1.32 -26.17
C PHE A 411 -0.26 -0.99 -25.24
N TYR A 412 -0.69 0.27 -25.25
CA TYR A 412 -1.78 0.77 -24.43
C TYR A 412 -2.86 1.38 -25.33
N THR A 413 -4.12 1.18 -24.96
CA THR A 413 -5.27 1.81 -25.60
C THR A 413 -6.12 2.49 -24.55
N TYR A 414 -6.70 3.63 -24.92
CA TYR A 414 -7.48 4.49 -24.03
C TYR A 414 -8.88 4.72 -24.61
N ASP A 415 -9.86 4.95 -23.75
CA ASP A 415 -11.16 5.50 -24.15
C ASP A 415 -11.15 7.04 -24.15
N GLU A 416 -12.30 7.64 -24.49
CA GLU A 416 -12.49 9.09 -24.52
C GLU A 416 -12.25 9.76 -23.15
N TYR A 417 -12.52 9.04 -22.06
CA TYR A 417 -12.32 9.49 -20.68
C TYR A 417 -10.87 9.32 -20.20
N GLN A 418 -9.96 8.88 -21.07
CA GLN A 418 -8.55 8.61 -20.78
C GLN A 418 -8.32 7.39 -19.86
N ASN A 419 -9.31 6.50 -19.72
CA ASN A 419 -9.13 5.22 -19.04
C ASN A 419 -8.42 4.24 -19.97
N ILE A 420 -7.47 3.48 -19.42
CA ILE A 420 -6.82 2.40 -20.18
C ILE A 420 -7.84 1.26 -20.39
N THR A 421 -8.17 0.98 -21.64
CA THR A 421 -9.09 -0.09 -22.07
C THR A 421 -8.36 -1.36 -22.49
N LYS A 422 -7.09 -1.26 -22.90
CA LYS A 422 -6.29 -2.43 -23.27
C LYS A 422 -4.82 -2.22 -22.97
N ILE A 423 -4.17 -3.26 -22.45
CA ILE A 423 -2.72 -3.40 -22.36
C ILE A 423 -2.35 -4.72 -23.05
N GLU A 424 -1.48 -4.64 -24.05
CA GLU A 424 -1.00 -5.81 -24.79
C GLU A 424 0.51 -5.93 -24.61
N LYS A 425 0.97 -7.00 -23.96
CA LYS A 425 2.39 -7.30 -23.70
C LYS A 425 2.84 -8.48 -24.55
N GLN A 426 3.78 -8.25 -25.45
CA GLN A 426 4.35 -9.27 -26.33
C GLN A 426 5.77 -9.61 -25.86
N TYR A 427 6.03 -10.87 -25.55
CA TYR A 427 7.34 -11.37 -25.13
C TYR A 427 7.56 -12.81 -25.60
N ASN A 428 8.71 -13.09 -26.25
CA ASN A 428 9.11 -14.43 -26.70
C ASN A 428 8.04 -15.25 -27.46
N GLY A 429 7.18 -14.60 -28.24
CA GLY A 429 6.13 -15.28 -29.03
C GLY A 429 4.81 -15.53 -28.28
N THR A 430 4.75 -15.14 -27.00
CA THR A 430 3.51 -15.07 -26.22
C THR A 430 3.01 -13.63 -26.19
N THR A 431 1.70 -13.45 -26.27
CA THR A 431 1.05 -12.15 -26.12
C THR A 431 0.08 -12.21 -24.94
N ASP A 432 0.39 -11.50 -23.87
CA ASP A 432 -0.52 -11.29 -22.74
C ASP A 432 -1.37 -10.06 -22.99
N ILE A 433 -2.69 -10.20 -22.81
CA ILE A 433 -3.68 -9.16 -23.04
C ILE A 433 -4.47 -8.92 -21.77
N TYR A 434 -4.57 -7.66 -21.41
CA TYR A 434 -5.38 -7.15 -20.32
C TYR A 434 -6.38 -6.17 -20.90
N GLU A 435 -7.67 -6.46 -20.79
CA GLU A 435 -8.74 -5.66 -21.38
C GLU A 435 -9.71 -5.18 -20.29
N ARG A 436 -10.16 -3.94 -20.44
CA ARG A 436 -11.23 -3.34 -19.65
C ARG A 436 -12.37 -2.90 -20.56
N THR A 437 -13.57 -3.34 -20.23
CA THR A 437 -14.80 -2.86 -20.84
C THR A 437 -15.56 -2.02 -19.84
N PHE A 438 -15.83 -0.76 -20.21
CA PHE A 438 -16.52 0.20 -19.35
C PHE A 438 -17.97 0.39 -19.79
N THR A 439 -18.82 0.68 -18.81
CA THR A 439 -20.14 1.28 -19.01
C THR A 439 -20.21 2.50 -18.11
N TYR A 440 -20.68 3.62 -18.65
CA TYR A 440 -20.79 4.89 -17.96
C TYR A 440 -22.27 5.22 -17.67
N TYR A 441 -22.49 6.09 -16.68
CA TYR A 441 -23.75 6.81 -16.56
C TYR A 441 -23.80 7.94 -17.58
N GLU A 442 -25.00 8.25 -18.08
CA GLU A 442 -25.25 9.38 -18.98
C GLU A 442 -25.08 10.74 -18.28
#